data_AF-A0A661BGI7-F1
#
_entry.id   AF-A0A661BGI7-F1
#
_cell.length_a   1.000
_cell.length_b   1.000
_cell.length_c   1.000
_cell.angle_alpha   90.00
_cell.angle_beta   90.00
_cell.angle_gamma   90.00
#
_symmetry.space_group_name_H-M   'P 1'
#
loop_
_entity.id
_entity.type
_entity.pdbx_description
1 polymer ?
#
loop_
_entity_poly.entity_id
_entity_poly.type
_entity_poly.pdbx_seq_one_letter_code
_entity_poly.pdbx_strand_id
1 'polypeptide(L)'
;MGRRTALHQRHMDLGGRMVDFAGWHMPLHYGSQIAEHHTVRNEAGIFDVSHMTVVDLSGEDSHRFLRILLANDVTKLTAAGQALYGCMLNEQGGVLDDLITYLRDETNYRLVVNAATREADLAWIGTRAADYRVEVTERADLAMLAVQGPRAIEVVCRVLPALAADVRALKPFTAIEQGGYFIARTGYTGEDGCELMLDNDDAADLFQSLLDAGASPVGLGARDTLRLEAGLNLYGSDMDDQVTPLESGLAWTVAWEPTDRDFIGRQALSTQREDGLTTKRVGLLLDAKGVLRGGQKVYAEGGEGVVTSGTFSPTLKRAIALARVPLQTEGMVEVEVRDRRLPAKVVRPPFAKSGQSCIELG
;
A
#
# COMPACT_ATOMS: atom_id res chain seq x y z
N MET A 1 -0.52 -22.37 -14.37
CA MET A 1 0.37 -22.15 -13.22
C MET A 1 0.56 -20.66 -13.09
N GLY A 2 0.39 -20.08 -11.89
CA GLY A 2 0.58 -18.64 -11.67
C GLY A 2 2.02 -18.18 -11.94
N ARG A 3 2.20 -16.86 -12.08
CA ARG A 3 3.50 -16.17 -12.22
C ARG A 3 4.37 -16.43 -10.99
N ARG A 4 5.69 -16.33 -11.14
CA ARG A 4 6.68 -16.59 -10.09
C ARG A 4 7.68 -15.43 -10.04
N THR A 5 8.06 -15.01 -8.85
CA THR A 5 9.15 -14.05 -8.65
C THR A 5 10.51 -14.74 -8.78
N ALA A 6 11.59 -13.96 -8.94
CA ALA A 6 12.95 -14.48 -8.92
C ALA A 6 13.30 -15.23 -7.61
N LEU A 7 12.56 -14.96 -6.53
CA LEU A 7 12.75 -15.55 -5.20
C LEU A 7 11.91 -16.80 -4.96
N HIS A 8 11.13 -17.26 -5.95
CA HIS A 8 10.19 -18.37 -5.78
C HIS A 8 10.85 -19.63 -5.17
N GLN A 9 12.02 -20.04 -5.67
CA GLN A 9 12.72 -21.21 -5.12
C GLN A 9 13.22 -20.96 -3.68
N ARG A 10 13.74 -19.76 -3.38
CA ARG A 10 14.17 -19.39 -2.03
C ARG A 10 13.02 -19.47 -1.03
N HIS A 11 11.83 -19.03 -1.42
CA HIS A 11 10.64 -19.13 -0.57
C HIS A 11 10.30 -20.58 -0.24
N MET A 12 10.38 -21.47 -1.24
CA MET A 12 10.14 -22.91 -1.05
C MET A 12 11.19 -23.54 -0.11
N ASP A 13 12.47 -23.20 -0.30
CA ASP A 13 13.58 -23.73 0.50
C ASP A 13 13.49 -23.29 1.97
N LEU A 14 12.94 -22.08 2.22
CA LEU A 14 12.68 -21.55 3.56
C LEU A 14 11.37 -22.08 4.20
N GLY A 15 10.70 -23.04 3.56
CA GLY A 15 9.45 -23.61 4.06
C GLY A 15 8.24 -22.69 3.92
N GLY A 16 8.31 -21.72 3.00
CA GLY A 16 7.21 -20.81 2.68
C GLY A 16 5.96 -21.58 2.28
N ARG A 17 4.85 -21.33 2.96
CA ARG A 17 3.55 -21.87 2.57
C ARG A 17 2.99 -21.04 1.43
N MET A 18 3.16 -21.54 0.21
CA MET A 18 2.80 -20.79 -0.98
C MET A 18 1.30 -20.81 -1.29
N VAL A 19 0.78 -19.70 -1.80
CA VAL A 19 -0.61 -19.51 -2.23
C VAL A 19 -0.67 -18.74 -3.56
N ASP A 20 -1.81 -18.81 -4.25
CA ASP A 20 -2.10 -17.90 -5.37
C ASP A 20 -2.54 -16.54 -4.80
N PHE A 21 -1.85 -15.48 -5.21
CA PHE A 21 -2.13 -14.10 -4.84
C PHE A 21 -2.07 -13.24 -6.10
N ALA A 22 -3.24 -12.80 -6.59
CA ALA A 22 -3.35 -12.04 -7.83
C ALA A 22 -2.64 -12.71 -9.03
N GLY A 23 -2.73 -14.05 -9.13
CA GLY A 23 -2.06 -14.81 -10.18
C GLY A 23 -0.56 -15.04 -9.97
N TRP A 24 0.01 -14.62 -8.83
CA TRP A 24 1.38 -14.90 -8.43
C TRP A 24 1.45 -15.98 -7.34
N HIS A 25 2.48 -16.82 -7.40
CA HIS A 25 2.73 -17.83 -6.38
C HIS A 25 3.63 -17.28 -5.27
N MET A 26 3.00 -16.84 -4.17
CA MET A 26 3.63 -16.06 -3.10
C MET A 26 3.54 -16.76 -1.74
N PRO A 27 4.49 -16.54 -0.81
CA PRO A 27 4.45 -17.13 0.52
C PRO A 27 3.38 -16.44 1.39
N LEU A 28 2.40 -17.20 1.86
CA LEU A 28 1.43 -16.73 2.85
C LEU A 28 2.10 -16.48 4.21
N HIS A 29 2.98 -17.39 4.60
CA HIS A 29 3.79 -17.35 5.82
C HIS A 29 4.94 -18.37 5.73
N TYR A 30 5.94 -18.26 6.59
CA TYR A 30 7.09 -19.18 6.75
C TYR A 30 6.98 -20.04 8.02
N GLY A 31 5.84 -19.97 8.71
CA GLY A 31 5.47 -20.92 9.76
C GLY A 31 4.41 -20.37 10.71
N SER A 32 4.53 -19.09 11.06
CA SER A 32 3.57 -18.40 11.93
C SER A 32 3.40 -16.94 11.53
N GLN A 33 2.25 -16.63 10.95
CA GLN A 33 1.83 -15.27 10.60
C GLN A 33 1.92 -14.29 11.79
N ILE A 34 1.61 -14.78 12.99
CA ILE A 34 1.66 -13.96 14.22
C ILE A 34 3.11 -13.67 14.62
N ALA A 35 4.00 -14.66 14.53
CA ALA A 35 5.42 -14.46 14.85
C ALA A 35 6.08 -13.51 13.83
N GLU A 36 5.77 -13.69 12.56
CA GLU A 36 6.18 -12.81 11.46
C GLU A 36 5.71 -11.37 11.66
N HIS A 37 4.44 -11.17 12.04
CA HIS A 37 3.91 -9.86 12.40
C HIS A 37 4.71 -9.21 13.53
N HIS A 38 4.92 -9.93 14.63
CA HIS A 38 5.71 -9.42 15.76
C HIS A 38 7.17 -9.17 15.38
N THR A 39 7.72 -9.91 14.42
CA THR A 39 9.07 -9.67 13.93
C THR A 39 9.17 -8.31 13.25
N VAL A 40 8.19 -7.91 12.43
CA VAL A 40 8.16 -6.56 11.85
C VAL A 40 7.98 -5.49 12.91
N ARG A 41 7.12 -5.72 13.91
CA ARG A 41 6.87 -4.74 14.98
C ARG A 41 8.06 -4.50 15.90
N ASN A 42 8.94 -5.49 16.09
CA ASN A 42 9.99 -5.44 17.10
C ASN A 42 11.42 -5.47 16.53
N GLU A 43 11.61 -5.99 15.32
CA GLU A 43 12.93 -6.25 14.74
C GLU A 43 13.00 -5.76 13.27
N ALA A 44 13.32 -6.65 12.32
CA ALA A 44 13.31 -6.37 10.88
C ALA A 44 12.73 -7.58 10.13
N GLY A 45 11.67 -7.35 9.36
CA GLY A 45 11.11 -8.32 8.43
C GLY A 45 11.40 -7.95 6.98
N ILE A 46 11.56 -8.97 6.13
CA ILE A 46 11.74 -8.82 4.69
C ILE A 46 10.57 -9.47 3.95
N PHE A 47 9.95 -8.70 3.06
CA PHE A 47 8.89 -9.14 2.16
C PHE A 47 9.41 -9.18 0.74
N ASP A 48 9.12 -10.27 0.02
CA ASP A 48 9.16 -10.24 -1.44
C ASP A 48 7.91 -9.55 -1.97
N VAL A 49 8.10 -8.38 -2.54
CA VAL A 49 7.06 -7.56 -3.16
C VAL A 49 7.27 -7.41 -4.66
N SER A 50 8.06 -8.30 -5.27
CA SER A 50 8.33 -8.32 -6.72
C SER A 50 7.11 -8.68 -7.58
N HIS A 51 5.97 -8.99 -6.95
CA HIS A 51 4.67 -9.11 -7.64
C HIS A 51 4.09 -7.73 -8.02
N MET A 52 4.51 -6.66 -7.33
CA MET A 52 4.17 -5.28 -7.71
C MET A 52 4.74 -4.96 -9.10
N THR A 53 4.13 -4.01 -9.79
CA THR A 53 4.59 -3.61 -11.12
C THR A 53 5.29 -2.27 -11.05
N VAL A 54 6.55 -2.25 -11.45
CA VAL A 54 7.34 -1.03 -11.60
C VAL A 54 7.18 -0.53 -13.03
N VAL A 55 6.83 0.75 -13.19
CA VAL A 55 6.65 1.39 -14.50
C VAL A 55 7.47 2.67 -14.55
N ASP A 56 8.41 2.76 -15.48
CA ASP A 56 9.14 3.98 -15.76
C ASP A 56 8.38 4.81 -16.81
N LEU A 57 8.27 6.12 -16.55
CA LEU A 57 7.72 7.11 -17.48
C LEU A 57 8.81 8.11 -17.85
N SER A 58 9.14 8.18 -19.13
CA SER A 58 10.28 8.95 -19.63
C SER A 58 9.88 9.83 -20.80
N GLY A 59 10.18 11.14 -20.73
CA GLY A 59 9.91 12.06 -21.85
C GLY A 59 9.55 13.48 -21.43
N GLU A 60 9.63 14.40 -22.40
CA GLU A 60 9.41 15.85 -22.21
C GLU A 60 8.04 16.17 -21.59
N ASP A 61 7.04 15.31 -21.85
CA ASP A 61 5.67 15.49 -21.40
C ASP A 61 5.34 14.76 -20.09
N SER A 62 6.26 14.01 -19.47
CA SER A 62 5.96 13.12 -18.32
C SER A 62 5.29 13.86 -17.17
N HIS A 63 5.81 15.05 -16.82
CA HIS A 63 5.23 15.87 -15.76
C HIS A 63 3.81 16.34 -16.13
N ARG A 64 3.59 16.82 -17.37
CA ARG A 64 2.27 17.27 -17.84
C ARG A 64 1.26 16.12 -17.86
N PHE A 65 1.67 14.96 -18.36
CA PHE A 65 0.86 13.75 -18.41
C PHE A 65 0.44 13.30 -17.00
N LEU A 66 1.39 13.19 -16.06
CA LEU A 66 1.10 12.75 -14.70
C LEU A 66 0.16 13.69 -13.94
N ARG A 67 0.21 15.01 -14.21
CA ARG A 67 -0.74 15.98 -13.63
C ARG A 67 -2.18 15.78 -14.10
N ILE A 68 -2.39 15.17 -15.27
CA ILE A 68 -3.73 14.79 -15.77
C ILE A 68 -4.12 13.41 -15.25
N LEU A 69 -3.18 12.46 -15.27
CA LEU A 69 -3.44 11.06 -14.92
C LEU A 69 -3.79 10.87 -13.43
N LEU A 70 -3.14 11.61 -12.54
CA LEU A 70 -3.23 11.41 -11.09
C LEU A 70 -4.09 12.47 -10.39
N ALA A 71 -4.85 12.03 -9.40
CA ALA A 71 -5.64 12.92 -8.55
C ALA A 71 -4.77 13.74 -7.57
N ASN A 72 -3.60 13.21 -7.16
CA ASN A 72 -2.57 14.01 -6.48
C ASN A 72 -1.78 14.85 -7.50
N ASP A 73 -1.00 15.84 -7.06
CA ASP A 73 -0.25 16.72 -7.96
C ASP A 73 1.26 16.48 -7.82
N VAL A 74 1.87 16.02 -8.92
CA VAL A 74 3.32 15.75 -9.03
C VAL A 74 4.17 17.02 -8.99
N THR A 75 3.59 18.22 -9.11
CA THR A 75 4.33 19.48 -8.87
C THR A 75 4.87 19.61 -7.45
N LYS A 76 4.33 18.82 -6.51
CA LYS A 76 4.84 18.72 -5.13
C LYS A 76 6.20 18.01 -5.07
N LEU A 77 6.58 17.27 -6.10
CA LEU A 77 7.88 16.62 -6.24
C LEU A 77 8.85 17.64 -6.86
N THR A 78 9.62 18.30 -6.02
CA THR A 78 10.55 19.39 -6.39
C THR A 78 12.01 18.95 -6.47
N ALA A 79 12.32 17.73 -6.02
CA ALA A 79 13.67 17.18 -6.06
C ALA A 79 13.65 15.70 -6.43
N ALA A 80 14.66 15.28 -7.21
CA ALA A 80 14.90 13.88 -7.52
C ALA A 80 14.89 13.00 -6.24
N GLY A 81 14.31 11.82 -6.36
CA GLY A 81 14.07 10.90 -5.27
C GLY A 81 12.77 11.15 -4.50
N GLN A 82 12.14 12.33 -4.57
CA GLN A 82 10.89 12.55 -3.85
C GLN A 82 9.75 11.70 -4.41
N ALA A 83 8.91 11.21 -3.50
CA ALA A 83 7.76 10.38 -3.82
C ALA A 83 6.46 10.99 -3.30
N LEU A 84 5.35 10.64 -3.95
CA LEU A 84 4.01 10.85 -3.40
C LEU A 84 3.16 9.61 -3.56
N TYR A 85 2.19 9.46 -2.67
CA TYR A 85 1.11 8.49 -2.80
C TYR A 85 -0.12 9.18 -3.38
N GLY A 86 -0.83 8.51 -4.30
CA GLY A 86 -2.00 9.07 -4.94
C GLY A 86 -2.89 8.00 -5.59
N CYS A 87 -4.06 8.42 -6.04
CA CYS A 87 -4.98 7.55 -6.77
C CYS A 87 -4.96 7.92 -8.25
N MET A 88 -4.99 6.88 -9.08
CA MET A 88 -5.36 6.97 -10.50
C MET A 88 -6.85 6.67 -10.60
N LEU A 89 -7.60 7.52 -11.31
CA LEU A 89 -9.06 7.46 -11.32
C LEU A 89 -9.61 7.23 -12.72
N ASN A 90 -10.84 6.71 -12.79
CA ASN A 90 -11.67 6.78 -13.99
C ASN A 90 -12.41 8.13 -14.06
N GLU A 91 -13.12 8.39 -15.16
CA GLU A 91 -13.88 9.62 -15.37
C GLU A 91 -15.02 9.82 -14.37
N GLN A 92 -15.52 8.74 -13.76
CA GLN A 92 -16.55 8.78 -12.71
C GLN A 92 -15.97 9.01 -11.31
N GLY A 93 -14.64 9.17 -11.19
CA GLY A 93 -13.95 9.42 -9.92
C GLY A 93 -13.72 8.16 -9.08
N GLY A 94 -14.06 6.98 -9.59
CA GLY A 94 -13.73 5.69 -8.99
C GLY A 94 -12.24 5.40 -9.07
N VAL A 95 -11.70 4.69 -8.08
CA VAL A 95 -10.27 4.40 -7.99
C VAL A 95 -9.92 3.23 -8.92
N LEU A 96 -9.09 3.50 -9.93
CA LEU A 96 -8.53 2.45 -10.79
C LEU A 96 -7.36 1.74 -10.10
N ASP A 97 -6.49 2.52 -9.46
CA ASP A 97 -5.48 2.00 -8.55
C ASP A 97 -4.99 3.08 -7.58
N ASP A 98 -4.37 2.66 -6.47
CA ASP A 98 -3.55 3.49 -5.61
C ASP A 98 -2.07 3.17 -5.77
N LEU A 99 -1.23 4.19 -5.95
CA LEU A 99 0.15 3.99 -6.37
C LEU A 99 1.12 5.00 -5.75
N ILE A 100 2.40 4.65 -5.78
CA ILE A 100 3.50 5.56 -5.43
C ILE A 100 4.16 6.07 -6.71
N THR A 101 4.33 7.38 -6.79
CA THR A 101 5.02 8.07 -7.90
C THR A 101 6.31 8.69 -7.37
N TYR A 102 7.44 8.32 -7.96
CA TYR A 102 8.76 8.87 -7.66
C TYR A 102 9.21 9.79 -8.80
N LEU A 103 9.73 10.96 -8.45
CA LEU A 103 10.49 11.80 -9.38
C LEU A 103 11.93 11.28 -9.44
N ARG A 104 12.41 10.85 -10.61
CA ARG A 104 13.80 10.38 -10.78
C ARG A 104 14.69 11.52 -11.28
N ASP A 105 14.21 12.28 -12.26
CA ASP A 105 14.77 13.53 -12.72
C ASP A 105 13.67 14.39 -13.38
N GLU A 106 14.02 15.52 -13.99
CA GLU A 106 13.07 16.49 -14.56
C GLU A 106 12.05 15.88 -15.56
N THR A 107 12.42 14.82 -16.28
CA THR A 107 11.58 14.20 -17.31
C THR A 107 11.30 12.72 -17.08
N ASN A 108 11.83 12.15 -16.00
CA ASN A 108 11.71 10.73 -15.67
C ASN A 108 11.01 10.51 -14.32
N TYR A 109 10.00 9.66 -14.33
CA TYR A 109 9.26 9.23 -13.15
C TYR A 109 9.24 7.72 -13.07
N ARG A 110 9.02 7.20 -11.86
CA ARG A 110 8.75 5.78 -11.62
C ARG A 110 7.46 5.63 -10.85
N LEU A 111 6.57 4.78 -11.35
CA LEU A 111 5.35 4.36 -10.69
C LEU A 111 5.52 2.95 -10.14
N VAL A 112 4.91 2.69 -8.99
CA VAL A 112 4.77 1.34 -8.44
C VAL A 112 3.28 1.08 -8.22
N VAL A 113 2.71 0.17 -9.02
CA VAL A 113 1.28 -0.16 -9.04
C VAL A 113 1.02 -1.58 -8.53
N ASN A 114 -0.22 -1.86 -8.13
CA ASN A 114 -0.57 -3.13 -7.51
C ASN A 114 -0.49 -4.31 -8.49
N ALA A 115 -0.23 -5.51 -7.96
CA ALA A 115 -0.12 -6.72 -8.78
C ALA A 115 -1.45 -7.10 -9.45
N ALA A 116 -2.57 -6.89 -8.75
CA ALA A 116 -3.90 -7.25 -9.24
C ALA A 116 -4.40 -6.33 -10.37
N THR A 117 -3.91 -5.08 -10.42
CA THR A 117 -4.33 -4.06 -11.37
C THR A 117 -3.35 -3.90 -12.54
N ARG A 118 -2.15 -4.48 -12.47
CA ARG A 118 -1.08 -4.43 -13.49
C ARG A 118 -1.55 -4.27 -14.93
N GLU A 119 -2.30 -5.25 -15.45
CA GLU A 119 -2.67 -5.27 -16.87
C GLU A 119 -3.64 -4.12 -17.21
N ALA A 120 -4.57 -3.83 -16.30
CA ALA A 120 -5.52 -2.72 -16.47
C ALA A 120 -4.81 -1.37 -16.38
N ASP A 121 -3.88 -1.21 -15.45
CA ASP A 121 -3.11 0.02 -15.25
C ASP A 121 -2.18 0.29 -16.43
N LEU A 122 -1.43 -0.71 -16.91
CA LEU A 122 -0.56 -0.55 -18.08
C LEU A 122 -1.37 -0.18 -19.33
N ALA A 123 -2.52 -0.83 -19.54
CA ALA A 123 -3.40 -0.51 -20.66
C ALA A 123 -3.96 0.92 -20.55
N TRP A 124 -4.39 1.31 -19.35
CA TRP A 124 -4.92 2.65 -19.09
C TRP A 124 -3.86 3.73 -19.27
N ILE A 125 -2.72 3.59 -18.59
CA ILE A 125 -1.59 4.52 -18.67
C ILE A 125 -1.11 4.64 -20.12
N GLY A 126 -0.90 3.51 -20.80
CA GLY A 126 -0.45 3.49 -22.19
C GLY A 126 -1.43 4.17 -23.14
N THR A 127 -2.74 3.93 -22.98
CA THR A 127 -3.78 4.58 -23.79
C THR A 127 -3.81 6.09 -23.55
N ARG A 128 -3.70 6.54 -22.29
CA ARG A 128 -3.71 7.97 -21.96
C ARG A 128 -2.41 8.68 -22.33
N ALA A 129 -1.30 7.96 -22.39
CA ALA A 129 0.00 8.50 -22.79
C ALA A 129 0.12 8.71 -24.32
N ALA A 130 -0.76 8.11 -25.12
CA ALA A 130 -0.64 8.11 -26.60
C ALA A 130 -0.57 9.51 -27.23
N ASP A 131 -1.18 10.52 -26.61
CA ASP A 131 -1.18 11.92 -27.07
C ASP A 131 -0.02 12.76 -26.49
N TYR A 132 0.90 12.14 -25.76
CA TYR A 132 2.01 12.80 -25.07
C TYR A 132 3.35 12.24 -25.55
N ARG A 133 4.40 13.07 -25.48
CA ARG A 133 5.79 12.62 -25.69
C ARG A 133 6.32 11.93 -24.43
N VAL A 134 5.73 10.78 -24.10
CA VAL A 134 6.08 9.96 -22.93
C VAL A 134 6.19 8.51 -23.36
N GLU A 135 7.31 7.89 -23.04
CA GLU A 135 7.52 6.46 -23.12
C GLU A 135 7.08 5.80 -21.81
N VAL A 136 6.24 4.77 -21.91
CA VAL A 136 5.75 3.99 -20.78
C VAL A 136 6.42 2.62 -20.81
N THR A 137 7.35 2.39 -19.88
CA THR A 137 8.13 1.14 -19.85
C THR A 137 7.85 0.38 -18.57
N GLU A 138 7.27 -0.81 -18.72
CA GLU A 138 7.22 -1.77 -17.62
C GLU A 138 8.64 -2.30 -17.31
N ARG A 139 9.03 -2.27 -16.04
CA ARG A 139 10.30 -2.77 -15.53
C ARG A 139 10.16 -4.15 -14.90
N ALA A 140 9.72 -5.12 -15.70
CA ALA A 140 9.58 -6.52 -15.28
C ALA A 140 10.93 -7.20 -14.99
N ASP A 141 12.03 -6.57 -15.38
CA ASP A 141 13.42 -6.95 -15.10
C ASP A 141 13.85 -6.68 -13.65
N LEU A 142 13.08 -5.90 -12.90
CA LEU A 142 13.38 -5.56 -11.50
C LEU A 142 12.64 -6.47 -10.50
N ALA A 143 13.36 -6.90 -9.47
CA ALA A 143 12.78 -7.40 -8.24
C ALA A 143 12.55 -6.26 -7.24
N MET A 144 11.69 -6.48 -6.25
CA MET A 144 11.44 -5.51 -5.18
C MET A 144 11.32 -6.19 -3.82
N LEU A 145 12.11 -5.72 -2.85
CA LEU A 145 12.16 -6.21 -1.48
C LEU A 145 11.78 -5.10 -0.51
N ALA A 146 10.79 -5.35 0.35
CA ALA A 146 10.47 -4.41 1.44
C ALA A 146 11.11 -4.91 2.74
N VAL A 147 12.03 -4.13 3.31
CA VAL A 147 12.65 -4.39 4.62
C VAL A 147 12.04 -3.42 5.61
N GLN A 148 11.32 -3.93 6.61
CA GLN A 148 10.42 -3.15 7.45
C GLN A 148 10.57 -3.51 8.93
N GLY A 149 10.49 -2.52 9.81
CA GLY A 149 10.62 -2.69 11.26
C GLY A 149 11.67 -1.74 11.85
N PRO A 150 11.70 -1.59 13.20
CA PRO A 150 12.59 -0.64 13.88
C PRO A 150 14.08 -0.86 13.60
N ARG A 151 14.49 -2.06 13.16
CA ARG A 151 15.87 -2.38 12.79
C ARG A 151 16.13 -2.45 11.28
N ALA A 152 15.13 -2.18 10.44
CA ALA A 152 15.23 -2.33 8.99
C ALA A 152 16.37 -1.50 8.38
N ILE A 153 16.46 -0.21 8.74
CA ILE A 153 17.50 0.69 8.24
C ILE A 153 18.91 0.19 8.63
N GLU A 154 19.08 -0.30 9.85
CA GLU A 154 20.35 -0.85 10.33
C GLU A 154 20.77 -2.07 9.51
N VAL A 155 19.82 -2.99 9.25
CA VAL A 155 20.06 -4.20 8.46
C VAL A 155 20.46 -3.84 7.02
N VAL A 156 19.71 -2.94 6.37
CA VAL A 156 20.03 -2.49 4.99
C VAL A 156 21.43 -1.86 4.93
N CYS A 157 21.77 -0.99 5.90
CA CYS A 157 23.09 -0.35 5.96
C CYS A 157 24.23 -1.35 6.16
N ARG A 158 23.99 -2.47 6.85
CA ARG A 158 25.00 -3.52 7.07
C ARG A 158 25.27 -4.31 5.80
N VAL A 159 24.23 -4.59 5.02
CA VAL A 159 24.33 -5.30 3.74
C VAL A 159 24.89 -4.41 2.64
N LEU A 160 24.54 -3.13 2.64
CA LEU A 160 24.96 -2.14 1.65
C LEU A 160 25.83 -1.04 2.29
N PRO A 161 27.04 -1.35 2.79
CA PRO A 161 27.86 -0.40 3.55
C PRO A 161 28.26 0.83 2.73
N ALA A 162 28.42 0.69 1.41
CA ALA A 162 28.73 1.79 0.51
C ALA A 162 27.60 2.83 0.37
N LEU A 163 26.34 2.44 0.63
CA LEU A 163 25.15 3.30 0.55
C LEU A 163 24.62 3.70 1.94
N ALA A 164 25.30 3.27 3.01
CA ALA A 164 24.78 3.38 4.37
C ALA A 164 24.63 4.84 4.87
N ALA A 165 25.39 5.79 4.32
CA ALA A 165 25.23 7.20 4.64
C ALA A 165 23.94 7.75 4.01
N ASP A 166 23.73 7.46 2.72
CA ASP A 166 22.59 7.94 1.96
C ASP A 166 21.28 7.31 2.45
N VAL A 167 21.28 5.99 2.71
CA VAL A 167 20.10 5.28 3.27
C VAL A 167 19.67 5.86 4.62
N ARG A 168 20.62 6.22 5.50
CA ARG A 168 20.29 6.88 6.78
C ARG A 168 19.76 8.30 6.61
N ALA A 169 20.21 9.01 5.57
CA ALA A 169 19.82 10.37 5.27
C ALA A 169 18.45 10.47 4.58
N LEU A 170 17.96 9.39 3.95
CA LEU A 170 16.63 9.32 3.35
C LEU A 170 15.55 9.78 4.33
N LYS A 171 14.68 10.69 3.91
CA LYS A 171 13.46 11.05 4.63
C LYS A 171 12.32 10.12 4.17
N PRO A 172 11.25 9.94 4.96
CA PRO A 172 10.06 9.23 4.50
C PRO A 172 9.59 9.78 3.14
N PHE A 173 9.15 8.90 2.24
CA PHE A 173 8.74 9.28 0.87
C PHE A 173 9.87 9.94 0.06
N THR A 174 11.12 9.50 0.27
CA THR A 174 12.24 9.82 -0.62
C THR A 174 13.00 8.55 -0.99
N ALA A 175 13.69 8.59 -2.11
CA ALA A 175 14.50 7.51 -2.64
C ALA A 175 15.86 8.00 -3.14
N ILE A 176 16.79 7.08 -3.24
CA ILE A 176 18.07 7.25 -3.95
C ILE A 176 18.19 6.16 -5.00
N GLU A 177 18.86 6.47 -6.10
CA GLU A 177 19.19 5.51 -7.14
C GLU A 177 20.71 5.50 -7.36
N GLN A 178 21.38 4.45 -6.85
CA GLN A 178 22.83 4.38 -6.84
C GLN A 178 23.30 2.92 -6.74
N GLY A 179 24.38 2.60 -7.46
CA GLY A 179 25.06 1.30 -7.34
C GLY A 179 24.19 0.10 -7.76
N GLY A 180 23.27 0.30 -8.70
CA GLY A 180 22.34 -0.76 -9.16
C GLY A 180 21.08 -0.89 -8.30
N TYR A 181 20.92 -0.07 -7.25
CA TYR A 181 19.77 -0.10 -6.37
C TYR A 181 18.94 1.17 -6.49
N PHE A 182 17.62 1.01 -6.50
CA PHE A 182 16.67 2.08 -6.16
C PHE A 182 16.15 1.80 -4.75
N ILE A 183 16.53 2.64 -3.78
CA ILE A 183 16.19 2.46 -2.36
C ILE A 183 15.26 3.59 -1.93
N ALA A 184 14.02 3.25 -1.62
CA ALA A 184 12.99 4.18 -1.17
C ALA A 184 12.68 3.99 0.31
N ARG A 185 12.58 5.07 1.09
CA ARG A 185 12.09 5.04 2.48
C ARG A 185 10.55 5.10 2.50
N THR A 186 9.96 4.05 1.95
CA THR A 186 8.53 3.78 1.83
C THR A 186 8.20 2.42 2.45
N GLY A 187 6.91 2.13 2.60
CA GLY A 187 6.50 0.88 3.24
C GLY A 187 5.00 0.76 3.43
N TYR A 188 4.57 -0.46 3.76
CA TYR A 188 3.17 -0.85 3.86
C TYR A 188 2.85 -1.49 5.22
N THR A 189 3.53 -1.05 6.28
CA THR A 189 3.49 -1.70 7.59
C THR A 189 3.14 -0.77 8.75
N GLY A 190 3.32 0.55 8.59
CA GLY A 190 3.28 1.49 9.71
C GLY A 190 4.54 1.48 10.59
N GLU A 191 5.58 0.76 10.17
CA GLU A 191 6.94 0.84 10.71
C GLU A 191 7.84 1.71 9.82
N ASP A 192 9.03 2.02 10.30
CA ASP A 192 10.13 2.51 9.46
C ASP A 192 10.71 1.38 8.60
N GLY A 193 11.42 1.74 7.54
CA GLY A 193 12.02 0.77 6.62
C GLY A 193 12.26 1.32 5.24
N CYS A 194 12.70 0.43 4.35
CA CYS A 194 12.92 0.74 2.94
C CYS A 194 12.33 -0.31 2.02
N GLU A 195 12.08 0.09 0.78
CA GLU A 195 11.84 -0.77 -0.36
C GLU A 195 13.05 -0.66 -1.29
N LEU A 196 13.63 -1.81 -1.66
CA LEU A 196 14.81 -1.92 -2.51
C LEU A 196 14.38 -2.55 -3.83
N MET A 197 14.59 -1.85 -4.93
CA MET A 197 14.46 -2.39 -6.28
C MET A 197 15.84 -2.59 -6.89
N LEU A 198 16.02 -3.72 -7.56
CA LEU A 198 17.27 -4.17 -8.18
C LEU A 198 16.98 -5.16 -9.31
N ASP A 199 17.98 -5.50 -10.11
CA ASP A 199 17.84 -6.49 -11.16
C ASP A 199 17.47 -7.87 -10.59
N ASN A 200 16.58 -8.59 -11.28
CA ASN A 200 16.08 -9.89 -10.82
C ASN A 200 17.19 -10.92 -10.53
N ASP A 201 18.28 -10.87 -11.29
CA ASP A 201 19.41 -11.81 -11.16
C ASP A 201 20.13 -11.66 -9.81
N ASP A 202 20.11 -10.47 -9.22
CA ASP A 202 20.77 -10.15 -7.94
C ASP A 202 19.82 -10.32 -6.73
N ALA A 203 18.53 -10.53 -6.97
CA ALA A 203 17.51 -10.55 -5.92
C ALA A 203 17.74 -11.64 -4.86
N ALA A 204 18.12 -12.84 -5.30
CA ALA A 204 18.34 -13.98 -4.41
C ALA A 204 19.52 -13.76 -3.45
N ASP A 205 20.58 -13.13 -3.93
CA ASP A 205 21.79 -12.86 -3.16
C ASP A 205 21.57 -11.70 -2.17
N LEU A 206 20.87 -10.64 -2.60
CA LEU A 206 20.45 -9.58 -1.68
C LEU A 206 19.52 -10.13 -0.58
N PHE A 207 18.54 -10.95 -0.96
CA PHE A 207 17.60 -11.55 -0.01
C PHE A 207 18.33 -12.39 1.05
N GLN A 208 19.25 -13.27 0.63
CA GLN A 208 20.05 -14.07 1.56
C GLN A 208 20.93 -13.19 2.46
N SER A 209 21.57 -12.16 1.90
CA SER A 209 22.42 -11.23 2.67
C SER A 209 21.62 -10.49 3.75
N LEU A 210 20.36 -10.12 3.47
CA LEU A 210 19.46 -9.49 4.44
C LEU A 210 19.07 -10.46 5.56
N LEU A 211 18.83 -11.73 5.24
CA LEU A 211 18.59 -12.78 6.24
C LEU A 211 19.81 -12.97 7.15
N ASP A 212 21.00 -13.09 6.56
CA ASP A 212 22.26 -13.26 7.30
C ASP A 212 22.58 -12.05 8.19
N ALA A 213 22.13 -10.86 7.77
CA ALA A 213 22.24 -9.63 8.56
C ALA A 213 21.21 -9.51 9.70
N GLY A 214 20.24 -10.43 9.79
CA GLY A 214 19.30 -10.55 10.89
C GLY A 214 17.86 -10.13 10.58
N ALA A 215 17.50 -9.89 9.31
CA ALA A 215 16.09 -9.82 8.93
C ALA A 215 15.46 -11.22 8.89
N SER A 216 14.15 -11.31 9.05
CA SER A 216 13.40 -12.56 8.90
C SER A 216 12.42 -12.49 7.74
N PRO A 217 12.16 -13.59 7.01
CA PRO A 217 11.23 -13.58 5.90
C PRO A 217 9.79 -13.47 6.41
N VAL A 218 8.99 -12.64 5.74
CA VAL A 218 7.62 -12.32 6.15
C VAL A 218 6.66 -12.52 4.97
N GLY A 219 5.58 -13.27 5.22
CA GLY A 219 4.59 -13.61 4.21
C GLY A 219 3.41 -12.63 4.11
N LEU A 220 2.55 -12.89 3.13
CA LEU A 220 1.37 -12.08 2.82
C LEU A 220 0.38 -11.95 3.99
N GLY A 221 0.26 -12.99 4.82
CA GLY A 221 -0.63 -12.92 5.97
C GLY A 221 -0.21 -11.82 6.94
N ALA A 222 1.08 -11.76 7.27
CA ALA A 222 1.58 -10.74 8.19
C ALA A 222 1.48 -9.35 7.52
N ARG A 223 1.77 -9.26 6.22
CA ARG A 223 1.58 -8.01 5.43
C ARG A 223 0.17 -7.44 5.60
N ASP A 224 -0.87 -8.26 5.46
CA ASP A 224 -2.26 -7.81 5.60
C ASP A 224 -2.61 -7.36 7.03
N THR A 225 -2.10 -8.05 8.05
CA THR A 225 -2.32 -7.59 9.44
C THR A 225 -1.62 -6.27 9.75
N LEU A 226 -0.40 -6.07 9.25
CA LEU A 226 0.41 -4.89 9.52
C LEU A 226 -0.16 -3.64 8.83
N ARG A 227 -0.55 -3.76 7.55
CA ARG A 227 -1.16 -2.66 6.79
C ARG A 227 -2.50 -2.24 7.38
N LEU A 228 -3.30 -3.21 7.82
CA LEU A 228 -4.63 -2.95 8.37
C LEU A 228 -4.51 -2.24 9.70
N GLU A 229 -3.59 -2.68 10.57
CA GLU A 229 -3.23 -1.97 11.79
C GLU A 229 -2.76 -0.53 11.51
N ALA A 230 -1.95 -0.33 10.47
CA ALA A 230 -1.48 0.99 10.04
C ALA A 230 -2.59 1.85 9.38
N GLY A 231 -3.79 1.31 9.20
CA GLY A 231 -4.93 1.99 8.60
C GLY A 231 -4.81 2.22 7.09
N LEU A 232 -3.94 1.46 6.42
CA LEU A 232 -3.67 1.53 4.99
C LEU A 232 -4.68 0.71 4.20
N ASN A 233 -5.11 1.26 3.07
CA ASN A 233 -6.10 0.65 2.19
C ASN A 233 -5.47 -0.47 1.35
N LEU A 234 -6.28 -1.42 0.92
CA LEU A 234 -5.97 -2.48 -0.04
C LEU A 234 -6.94 -2.41 -1.21
N TYR A 235 -6.42 -2.21 -2.43
CA TYR A 235 -7.23 -2.23 -3.64
C TYR A 235 -8.02 -3.54 -3.80
N GLY A 236 -9.26 -3.44 -4.25
CA GLY A 236 -10.21 -4.55 -4.38
C GLY A 236 -10.88 -4.97 -3.06
N SER A 237 -10.49 -4.37 -1.92
CA SER A 237 -11.16 -4.55 -0.63
C SER A 237 -11.68 -3.22 -0.07
N ASP A 238 -10.80 -2.23 0.07
CA ASP A 238 -11.13 -0.93 0.67
C ASP A 238 -11.57 0.13 -0.36
N MET A 239 -11.28 -0.11 -1.63
CA MET A 239 -11.69 0.69 -2.79
C MET A 239 -11.55 -0.14 -4.06
N ASP A 240 -12.30 0.26 -5.09
CA ASP A 240 -12.27 -0.26 -6.45
C ASP A 240 -12.77 0.85 -7.41
N ASP A 241 -13.00 0.49 -8.67
CA ASP A 241 -13.41 1.43 -9.72
C ASP A 241 -14.84 1.99 -9.56
N GLN A 242 -15.60 1.52 -8.56
CA GLN A 242 -16.93 2.03 -8.21
C GLN A 242 -16.89 2.96 -6.98
N VAL A 243 -15.75 3.07 -6.32
CA VAL A 243 -15.60 3.77 -5.05
C VAL A 243 -14.63 4.93 -5.19
N THR A 244 -14.99 6.10 -4.67
CA THR A 244 -14.16 7.29 -4.78
C THR A 244 -13.10 7.39 -3.66
N PRO A 245 -12.01 8.14 -3.85
CA PRO A 245 -11.05 8.42 -2.78
C PRO A 245 -11.68 9.16 -1.59
N LEU A 246 -12.77 9.90 -1.80
CA LEU A 246 -13.42 10.69 -0.74
C LEU A 246 -14.10 9.79 0.30
N GLU A 247 -14.68 8.69 -0.14
CA GLU A 247 -15.35 7.72 0.73
C GLU A 247 -14.35 6.71 1.34
N SER A 248 -13.17 6.59 0.74
CA SER A 248 -12.14 5.60 1.12
C SER A 248 -11.10 6.15 2.10
N GLY A 249 -11.36 7.33 2.68
CA GLY A 249 -10.41 8.02 3.57
C GLY A 249 -9.11 8.43 2.88
N LEU A 250 -9.16 8.65 1.56
CA LEU A 250 -8.07 9.10 0.71
C LEU A 250 -8.29 10.53 0.18
N ALA A 251 -9.27 11.27 0.71
CA ALA A 251 -9.50 12.67 0.32
C ALA A 251 -8.25 13.56 0.42
N TRP A 252 -7.32 13.23 1.34
CA TRP A 252 -6.07 13.95 1.54
C TRP A 252 -5.07 13.81 0.36
N THR A 253 -5.24 12.81 -0.50
CA THR A 253 -4.40 12.61 -1.69
C THR A 253 -4.93 13.38 -2.91
N VAL A 254 -6.15 13.93 -2.85
CA VAL A 254 -6.73 14.67 -3.97
C VAL A 254 -6.26 16.13 -3.90
N ALA A 255 -5.49 16.55 -4.89
CA ALA A 255 -4.96 17.91 -4.99
C ALA A 255 -5.96 18.82 -5.74
N TRP A 256 -6.78 19.53 -4.97
CA TRP A 256 -7.79 20.47 -5.48
C TRP A 256 -7.19 21.74 -6.05
N GLU A 257 -6.10 22.20 -5.45
CA GLU A 257 -5.33 23.34 -5.92
C GLU A 257 -4.17 22.90 -6.83
N PRO A 258 -3.80 23.73 -7.83
CA PRO A 258 -4.52 24.94 -8.21
C PRO A 258 -5.86 24.61 -8.90
N THR A 259 -6.88 25.46 -8.71
CA THR A 259 -8.26 25.18 -9.17
C THR A 259 -8.41 24.96 -10.68
N ASP A 260 -7.48 25.51 -11.47
CA ASP A 260 -7.40 25.41 -12.93
C ASP A 260 -6.73 24.13 -13.43
N ARG A 261 -6.12 23.32 -12.54
CA ARG A 261 -5.58 22.01 -12.91
C ARG A 261 -6.72 21.01 -13.12
N ASP A 262 -6.88 20.56 -14.34
CA ASP A 262 -7.72 19.39 -14.63
C ASP A 262 -6.99 18.07 -14.35
N PHE A 263 -7.75 17.02 -14.01
CA PHE A 263 -7.27 15.64 -13.91
C PHE A 263 -8.43 14.67 -14.09
N ILE A 264 -8.14 13.44 -14.49
CA ILE A 264 -9.19 12.45 -14.77
C ILE A 264 -10.00 12.18 -13.48
N GLY A 265 -11.32 12.32 -13.58
CA GLY A 265 -12.24 12.17 -12.45
C GLY A 265 -12.47 13.45 -11.63
N ARG A 266 -11.77 14.56 -11.91
CA ARG A 266 -11.92 15.83 -11.16
C ARG A 266 -13.36 16.31 -11.13
N GLN A 267 -14.04 16.33 -12.28
CA GLN A 267 -15.43 16.80 -12.37
C GLN A 267 -16.37 15.97 -11.48
N ALA A 268 -16.29 14.64 -11.57
CA ALA A 268 -17.12 13.74 -10.77
C ALA A 268 -16.86 13.92 -9.26
N LEU A 269 -15.60 14.06 -8.85
CA LEU A 269 -15.27 14.31 -7.44
C LEU A 269 -15.71 15.70 -6.96
N SER A 270 -15.66 16.73 -7.82
CA SER A 270 -16.18 18.06 -7.50
C SER A 270 -17.68 18.02 -7.27
N THR A 271 -18.44 17.37 -8.16
CA THR A 271 -19.89 17.17 -7.99
C THR A 271 -20.18 16.38 -6.70
N GLN A 272 -19.44 15.30 -6.43
CA GLN A 272 -19.61 14.54 -5.18
C GLN A 272 -19.37 15.40 -3.92
N ARG A 273 -18.44 16.37 -3.98
CA ARG A 273 -18.22 17.31 -2.86
C ARG A 273 -19.33 18.33 -2.70
N GLU A 274 -19.91 18.81 -3.81
CA GLU A 274 -21.01 19.77 -3.83
C GLU A 274 -22.31 19.14 -3.31
N ASP A 275 -22.61 17.91 -3.75
CA ASP A 275 -23.79 17.15 -3.33
C ASP A 275 -23.66 16.66 -1.87
N GLY A 276 -22.43 16.50 -1.38
CA GLY A 276 -22.12 16.01 -0.05
C GLY A 276 -21.93 14.49 0.00
N LEU A 277 -21.02 14.05 0.87
CA LEU A 277 -20.74 12.62 1.05
C LEU A 277 -21.85 11.95 1.86
N THR A 278 -22.27 10.76 1.43
CA THR A 278 -23.24 9.94 2.17
C THR A 278 -22.55 8.92 3.07
N THR A 279 -21.33 8.51 2.72
CA THR A 279 -20.54 7.52 3.46
C THR A 279 -19.14 8.02 3.82
N LYS A 280 -18.52 7.38 4.81
CA LYS A 280 -17.13 7.61 5.22
C LYS A 280 -16.45 6.30 5.59
N ARG A 281 -15.11 6.26 5.45
CA ARG A 281 -14.27 5.19 6.01
C ARG A 281 -14.02 5.42 7.49
N VAL A 282 -14.22 4.39 8.31
CA VAL A 282 -13.90 4.36 9.74
C VAL A 282 -13.11 3.10 10.09
N GLY A 283 -12.52 3.09 11.28
CA GLY A 283 -12.04 1.88 11.92
C GLY A 283 -13.10 1.33 12.87
N LEU A 284 -13.14 0.00 13.03
CA LEU A 284 -13.97 -0.70 14.00
C LEU A 284 -13.07 -1.52 14.93
N LEU A 285 -13.33 -1.45 16.23
CA LEU A 285 -12.70 -2.27 17.24
C LEU A 285 -13.77 -3.17 17.87
N LEU A 286 -13.57 -4.49 17.82
CA LEU A 286 -14.50 -5.45 18.43
C LEU A 286 -14.05 -5.77 19.85
N ASP A 287 -14.90 -5.46 20.84
CA ASP A 287 -14.63 -5.78 22.25
C ASP A 287 -14.89 -7.26 22.57
N ALA A 288 -15.82 -7.88 21.84
CA ALA A 288 -16.18 -9.27 22.02
C ALA A 288 -15.24 -10.24 21.27
N LYS A 289 -15.25 -11.52 21.67
CA LYS A 289 -14.62 -12.58 20.88
C LYS A 289 -15.34 -12.72 19.53
N GLY A 290 -14.61 -12.57 18.45
CA GLY A 290 -15.11 -12.70 17.09
C GLY A 290 -14.01 -12.41 16.07
N VAL A 291 -14.31 -12.63 14.80
CA VAL A 291 -13.43 -12.27 13.68
C VAL A 291 -14.22 -11.40 12.72
N LEU A 292 -13.71 -10.20 12.47
CA LEU A 292 -14.24 -9.32 11.45
C LEU A 292 -13.66 -9.70 10.09
N ARG A 293 -14.48 -9.64 9.03
CA ARG A 293 -14.09 -9.98 7.65
C ARG A 293 -14.77 -9.03 6.66
N GLY A 294 -14.11 -8.81 5.52
CA GLY A 294 -14.68 -8.06 4.40
C GLY A 294 -16.06 -8.58 3.99
N GLY A 295 -16.96 -7.67 3.63
CA GLY A 295 -18.34 -7.95 3.22
C GLY A 295 -19.35 -8.10 4.35
N GLN A 296 -18.93 -8.10 5.62
CA GLN A 296 -19.86 -8.13 6.74
C GLN A 296 -20.65 -6.83 6.85
N LYS A 297 -21.96 -6.93 7.10
CA LYS A 297 -22.83 -5.78 7.30
C LYS A 297 -22.50 -5.07 8.62
N VAL A 298 -22.53 -3.75 8.58
CA VAL A 298 -22.43 -2.88 9.75
C VAL A 298 -23.77 -2.20 9.95
N TYR A 299 -24.40 -2.40 11.09
CA TYR A 299 -25.61 -1.68 11.49
C TYR A 299 -25.21 -0.48 12.32
N ALA A 300 -25.41 0.70 11.75
CA ALA A 300 -25.09 1.98 12.38
C ALA A 300 -26.32 2.88 12.43
N GLU A 301 -26.24 3.94 13.25
CA GLU A 301 -27.24 5.00 13.18
C GLU A 301 -27.24 5.61 11.78
N GLY A 302 -28.42 5.63 11.15
CA GLY A 302 -28.60 6.23 9.84
C GLY A 302 -28.35 5.33 8.62
N GLY A 303 -28.09 4.03 8.82
CA GLY A 303 -28.14 3.06 7.72
C GLY A 303 -27.24 1.85 7.90
N GLU A 304 -27.30 0.97 6.90
CA GLU A 304 -26.35 -0.13 6.77
C GLU A 304 -25.04 0.37 6.15
N GLY A 305 -23.92 -0.07 6.70
CA GLY A 305 -22.58 0.03 6.14
C GLY A 305 -21.98 -1.35 5.90
N VAL A 306 -20.69 -1.39 5.57
CA VAL A 306 -19.98 -2.63 5.23
C VAL A 306 -18.55 -2.63 5.75
N VAL A 307 -18.10 -3.75 6.30
CA VAL A 307 -16.68 -4.01 6.58
C VAL A 307 -15.97 -4.20 5.25
N THR A 308 -14.93 -3.41 4.99
CA THR A 308 -14.11 -3.54 3.77
C THR A 308 -12.96 -4.51 4.00
N SER A 309 -12.25 -4.35 5.12
CA SER A 309 -11.14 -5.20 5.54
C SER A 309 -11.27 -5.53 7.01
N GLY A 310 -11.06 -6.78 7.40
CA GLY A 310 -11.17 -7.21 8.81
C GLY A 310 -10.18 -8.30 9.15
N THR A 311 -9.58 -8.21 10.35
CA THR A 311 -8.63 -9.21 10.85
C THR A 311 -8.57 -9.21 12.38
N PHE A 312 -7.78 -10.14 12.93
CA PHE A 312 -7.32 -10.06 14.32
C PHE A 312 -5.98 -9.34 14.38
N SER A 313 -5.91 -8.24 15.12
CA SER A 313 -4.66 -7.49 15.37
C SER A 313 -3.80 -8.21 16.42
N PRO A 314 -2.61 -8.70 16.06
CA PRO A 314 -1.68 -9.28 17.03
C PRO A 314 -1.15 -8.26 18.03
N THR A 315 -0.94 -7.00 17.59
CA THR A 315 -0.46 -5.91 18.47
C THR A 315 -1.47 -5.60 19.56
N LEU A 316 -2.74 -5.42 19.20
CA LEU A 316 -3.80 -5.02 20.13
C LEU A 316 -4.48 -6.21 20.82
N LYS A 317 -4.29 -7.42 20.29
CA LYS A 317 -4.98 -8.65 20.71
C LYS A 317 -6.51 -8.49 20.67
N ARG A 318 -7.01 -7.86 19.61
CA ARG A 318 -8.42 -7.56 19.36
C ARG A 318 -8.75 -7.71 17.87
N ALA A 319 -10.00 -7.99 17.53
CA ALA A 319 -10.42 -7.92 16.14
C ALA A 319 -10.63 -6.45 15.74
N ILE A 320 -10.08 -6.09 14.59
CA ILE A 320 -10.15 -4.75 14.01
C ILE A 320 -10.65 -4.84 12.58
N ALA A 321 -11.24 -3.75 12.09
CA ALA A 321 -11.66 -3.65 10.71
C ALA A 321 -11.66 -2.23 10.19
N LEU A 322 -11.41 -2.05 8.90
CA LEU A 322 -11.86 -0.88 8.16
C LEU A 322 -13.29 -1.13 7.66
N ALA A 323 -14.11 -0.08 7.69
CA ALA A 323 -15.49 -0.15 7.22
C ALA A 323 -15.89 1.15 6.52
N ARG A 324 -16.80 1.03 5.57
CA ARG A 324 -17.51 2.15 4.94
C ARG A 324 -18.91 2.23 5.52
N VAL A 325 -19.24 3.34 6.16
CA VAL A 325 -20.47 3.52 6.95
C VAL A 325 -21.13 4.87 6.61
N PRO A 326 -22.42 5.07 6.92
CA PRO A 326 -23.07 6.37 6.78
C PRO A 326 -22.28 7.50 7.47
N LEU A 327 -22.28 8.70 6.89
CA LEU A 327 -21.44 9.85 7.31
C LEU A 327 -21.59 10.21 8.80
N GLN A 328 -22.80 10.10 9.34
CA GLN A 328 -23.17 10.39 10.72
C GLN A 328 -22.76 9.31 11.74
N THR A 329 -22.23 8.17 11.28
CA THR A 329 -21.89 7.04 12.16
C THR A 329 -20.80 7.42 13.15
N GLU A 330 -21.09 7.28 14.45
CA GLU A 330 -20.16 7.51 15.57
C GLU A 330 -20.45 6.52 16.71
N GLY A 331 -19.57 6.47 17.72
CA GLY A 331 -19.81 5.67 18.93
C GLY A 331 -19.79 4.16 18.69
N MET A 332 -20.92 3.49 18.97
CA MET A 332 -21.05 2.04 18.89
C MET A 332 -21.90 1.65 17.68
N VAL A 333 -21.50 0.56 17.01
CA VAL A 333 -22.22 -0.07 15.91
C VAL A 333 -22.34 -1.57 16.17
N GLU A 334 -23.16 -2.27 15.40
CA GLU A 334 -23.19 -3.73 15.42
C GLU A 334 -22.68 -4.30 14.10
N VAL A 335 -21.84 -5.33 14.14
CA VAL A 335 -21.37 -6.03 12.94
C VAL A 335 -22.02 -7.41 12.87
N GLU A 336 -22.52 -7.76 11.69
CA GLU A 336 -23.08 -9.09 11.42
C GLU A 336 -21.97 -10.14 11.30
N VAL A 337 -21.93 -11.06 12.27
CA VAL A 337 -20.97 -12.16 12.32
C VAL A 337 -21.74 -13.48 12.43
N ARG A 338 -21.96 -14.11 11.28
CA ARG A 338 -22.88 -15.26 11.12
C ARG A 338 -24.28 -14.82 11.54
N ASP A 339 -24.97 -15.59 12.37
CA ASP A 339 -26.35 -15.31 12.80
C ASP A 339 -26.43 -14.36 14.01
N ARG A 340 -25.34 -13.64 14.33
CA ARG A 340 -25.26 -12.76 15.50
C ARG A 340 -24.78 -11.36 15.11
N ARG A 341 -25.29 -10.38 15.85
CA ARG A 341 -24.80 -9.00 15.83
C ARG A 341 -23.86 -8.80 17.00
N LEU A 342 -22.63 -8.40 16.73
CA LEU A 342 -21.62 -8.15 17.75
C LEU A 342 -21.36 -6.64 17.85
N PRO A 343 -21.35 -6.06 19.07
CA PRO A 343 -21.06 -4.65 19.25
C PRO A 343 -19.60 -4.35 18.92
N ALA A 344 -19.36 -3.30 18.14
CA ALA A 344 -18.05 -2.78 17.80
C ALA A 344 -18.00 -1.27 18.03
N LYS A 345 -16.86 -0.77 18.48
CA LYS A 345 -16.60 0.65 18.68
C LYS A 345 -16.04 1.26 17.40
N VAL A 346 -16.60 2.38 16.98
CA VAL A 346 -16.06 3.21 15.90
C VAL A 346 -14.82 3.94 16.43
N VAL A 347 -13.70 3.77 15.74
CA VAL A 347 -12.41 4.38 16.06
C VAL A 347 -11.78 5.03 14.83
N ARG A 348 -10.83 5.94 15.04
CA ARG A 348 -10.09 6.57 13.96
C ARG A 348 -8.84 5.74 13.63
N PRO A 349 -8.68 5.22 12.39
CA PRO A 349 -7.42 4.62 11.96
C PRO A 349 -6.29 5.66 11.94
N PRO A 350 -5.03 5.27 12.17
CA PRO A 350 -4.51 3.91 12.35
C PRO A 350 -4.92 3.27 13.70
N PHE A 351 -4.85 1.94 13.78
CA PHE A 351 -5.05 1.18 15.01
C PHE A 351 -3.73 1.00 15.78
N ALA A 352 -2.64 0.75 15.07
CA ALA A 352 -1.29 0.64 15.63
C ALA A 352 -0.21 1.11 14.64
N LYS A 353 0.87 1.68 15.19
CA LYS A 353 2.09 2.09 14.48
C LYS A 353 3.28 1.92 15.41
N SER A 354 4.46 1.64 14.85
CA SER A 354 5.69 1.52 15.63
C SER A 354 5.59 0.58 16.84
N GLY A 355 4.93 -0.57 16.66
CA GLY A 355 4.69 -1.53 17.76
C GLY A 355 3.68 -1.09 18.83
N GLN A 356 3.04 0.08 18.70
CA GLN A 356 2.20 0.68 19.74
C GLN A 356 0.76 0.93 19.28
N SER A 357 -0.18 0.86 20.23
CA SER A 357 -1.57 1.23 19.97
C SER A 357 -1.70 2.72 19.65
N CYS A 358 -2.47 3.05 18.62
CA CYS A 358 -2.86 4.42 18.29
C CYS A 358 -4.27 4.76 18.81
N ILE A 359 -4.96 3.79 19.42
CA ILE A 359 -6.32 3.93 19.93
C ILE A 359 -6.39 3.55 21.41
N GLU A 360 -7.37 4.12 22.12
CA GLU A 360 -7.66 3.74 23.50
C GLU A 360 -8.34 2.36 23.54
N LEU A 361 -7.69 1.41 24.21
CA LEU A 361 -8.23 0.10 24.54
C LEU A 361 -8.83 0.24 25.94
N GLY A 362 -10.16 0.35 26.02
CA GLY A 362 -10.89 0.55 27.28
C GLY A 362 -10.78 -0.60 28.27
#